data_AF-A0A0H3LQ97-F1
#
_entry.id   AF-A0A0H3LQ97-F1
#
_cell.length_a   1.000
_cell.length_b   1.000
_cell.length_c   1.000
_cell.angle_alpha   90.00
_cell.angle_beta   90.00
_cell.angle_gamma   90.00
#
_symmetry.space_group_name_H-M   'P 1'
#
loop_
_entity.id
_entity.type
_entity.pdbx_description
1 polymer ?
#
loop_
_entity_poly.entity_id
_entity_poly.type
_entity_poly.pdbx_seq_one_letter_code
_entity_poly.pdbx_strand_id
1 'polypeptide(L)'
;MAFGRSQRQVFKPSVYQPGKRTRRMPRWLVLLLVGIALGAGGVLFLQTNYGPQRLTVEQSEQLHTELSAANLERQRLQTQLDEAIGQRDANKSTHEQLTTDLAQARTRIDTLNQELLLFQDAMPPDPRGGDIGVRSAVFKRQPGQLSYQVLIMRENHAGPAFKGNVTLAIEGSYANGRRGTLTPDPLALDLQRYNNTQGVLPLPDGFTPRSVTIRVLDGQQKQHAMRIYYVRG
;
A
#
# COMPACT_ATOMS: atom_id res chain seq x y z
N MET A 1 114.34 107.78 -18.53
CA MET A 1 115.13 106.53 -18.58
C MET A 1 114.70 105.63 -17.43
N ALA A 2 114.58 104.33 -17.73
CA ALA A 2 114.73 103.16 -16.85
C ALA A 2 113.67 102.81 -15.77
N PHE A 3 112.91 101.76 -16.10
CA PHE A 3 112.63 100.51 -15.37
C PHE A 3 112.41 100.48 -13.84
N GLY A 4 111.22 99.98 -13.48
CA GLY A 4 111.08 98.68 -12.79
C GLY A 4 110.74 98.70 -11.30
N ARG A 5 109.56 98.17 -10.93
CA ARG A 5 109.42 97.26 -9.78
C ARG A 5 108.09 96.51 -9.77
N SER A 6 108.18 95.28 -9.29
CA SER A 6 107.25 94.16 -9.33
C SER A 6 106.39 93.99 -8.07
N GLN A 7 105.34 93.16 -8.22
CA GLN A 7 104.56 92.45 -7.17
C GLN A 7 103.54 93.28 -6.37
N ARG A 8 102.34 92.79 -6.02
CA ARG A 8 101.85 91.42 -5.78
C ARG A 8 100.31 91.42 -5.85
N GLN A 9 99.69 90.35 -6.36
CA GLN A 9 98.23 90.18 -6.21
C GLN A 9 97.91 89.71 -4.78
N VAL A 10 96.97 90.40 -4.13
CA VAL A 10 96.49 90.06 -2.79
C VAL A 10 95.02 89.66 -2.89
N PHE A 11 94.77 88.36 -2.77
CA PHE A 11 93.46 87.79 -2.49
C PHE A 11 93.03 88.21 -1.08
N LYS A 12 91.78 88.67 -0.93
CA LYS A 12 91.11 88.83 0.37
C LYS A 12 89.92 87.87 0.46
N PRO A 13 89.65 87.30 1.65
CA PRO A 13 88.99 86.01 1.81
C PRO A 13 87.47 86.10 1.67
N SER A 14 86.88 85.01 1.20
CA SER A 14 85.45 84.79 1.10
C SER A 14 84.77 84.81 2.47
N VAL A 15 83.79 85.70 2.64
CA VAL A 15 82.84 85.64 3.75
C VAL A 15 81.63 84.82 3.28
N TYR A 16 81.73 83.50 3.39
CA TYR A 16 80.56 82.63 3.37
C TYR A 16 79.83 82.81 4.69
N GLN A 17 78.70 83.52 4.66
CA GLN A 17 77.76 83.58 5.77
C GLN A 17 76.49 82.81 5.37
N PRO A 18 76.37 81.52 5.69
CA PRO A 18 75.13 80.80 5.43
C PRO A 18 74.12 81.20 6.50
N GLY A 19 73.14 82.02 6.12
CA GLY A 19 71.94 82.23 6.91
C GLY A 19 71.24 80.88 7.14
N LYS A 20 71.02 80.52 8.40
CA LYS A 20 70.30 79.32 8.82
C LYS A 20 68.86 79.37 8.31
N ARG A 21 68.57 78.73 7.17
CA ARG A 21 67.19 78.45 6.73
C ARG A 21 66.69 77.23 7.49
N THR A 22 65.80 77.46 8.45
CA THR A 22 65.06 76.39 9.12
C THR A 22 64.31 75.55 8.08
N ARG A 23 64.68 74.28 7.97
CA ARG A 23 64.13 73.30 7.02
C ARG A 23 62.72 72.89 7.49
N ARG A 24 61.74 73.79 7.35
CA ARG A 24 60.33 73.41 7.45
C ARG A 24 60.02 72.60 6.21
N MET A 25 59.71 71.32 6.39
CA MET A 25 59.25 70.46 5.31
C MET A 25 58.04 71.16 4.64
N PRO A 26 58.02 71.27 3.30
CA PRO A 26 56.90 71.87 2.61
C PRO A 26 55.64 71.09 2.96
N ARG A 27 54.61 71.80 3.43
CA ARG A 27 53.36 71.23 3.99
C ARG A 27 52.70 70.20 3.05
N TRP A 28 52.93 70.31 1.74
CA TRP A 28 52.44 69.37 0.75
C TRP A 28 52.99 67.93 0.90
N LEU A 29 54.23 67.79 1.39
CA LEU A 29 54.91 66.50 1.51
C LEU A 29 54.42 65.77 2.76
N VAL A 30 54.13 66.53 3.82
CA VAL A 30 53.47 65.99 5.02
C VAL A 30 52.06 65.51 4.68
N LEU A 31 51.29 66.27 3.90
CA LEU A 31 49.97 65.84 3.43
C LEU A 31 50.04 64.57 2.56
N LEU A 32 51.04 64.47 1.69
CA LEU A 32 51.25 63.29 0.86
C LEU A 32 51.61 62.05 1.69
N LEU A 33 52.52 62.17 2.65
CA LEU A 33 52.89 61.05 3.52
C LEU A 33 51.75 60.62 4.44
N VAL A 34 50.95 61.57 4.95
CA VAL A 34 49.76 61.27 5.74
C VAL A 34 48.69 60.59 4.88
N GLY A 35 48.51 61.04 3.63
CA GLY A 35 47.62 60.40 2.67
C GLY A 35 48.04 58.97 2.33
N ILE A 36 49.33 58.71 2.15
CA ILE A 36 49.86 57.35 1.92
C ILE A 36 49.72 56.48 3.18
N ALA A 37 50.00 57.02 4.37
CA ALA A 37 49.85 56.29 5.62
C ALA A 37 48.38 55.95 5.91
N LEU A 38 47.46 56.87 5.65
CA LEU A 38 46.01 56.64 5.74
C LEU A 38 45.52 55.68 4.64
N GLY A 39 46.05 55.78 3.42
CA GLY A 39 45.72 54.86 2.34
C GLY A 39 46.21 53.43 2.60
N ALA A 40 47.47 53.27 2.99
CA ALA A 40 48.06 51.98 3.34
C ALA A 40 47.43 51.40 4.61
N GLY A 41 47.19 52.22 5.63
CA GLY A 41 46.49 51.83 6.85
C GLY A 41 45.03 51.45 6.59
N GLY A 42 44.34 52.18 5.71
CA GLY A 42 42.97 51.87 5.29
C GLY A 42 42.86 50.57 4.51
N VAL A 43 43.78 50.31 3.57
CA VAL A 43 43.83 49.05 2.82
C VAL A 43 44.15 47.87 3.74
N LEU A 44 45.12 48.02 4.64
CA LEU A 44 45.43 46.97 5.63
C LEU A 44 44.26 46.72 6.56
N PHE A 45 43.58 47.76 7.05
CA PHE A 45 42.43 47.65 7.94
C PHE A 45 41.23 46.96 7.27
N LEU A 46 40.92 47.33 6.02
CA LEU A 46 39.90 46.65 5.23
C LEU A 46 40.27 45.18 4.97
N GLN A 47 41.54 44.90 4.69
CA GLN A 47 42.00 43.54 4.43
C GLN A 47 42.02 42.66 5.69
N THR A 48 42.28 43.24 6.88
CA THR A 48 42.24 42.50 8.15
C THR A 48 40.83 42.32 8.71
N ASN A 49 39.92 43.27 8.49
CA ASN A 49 38.58 43.24 9.09
C ASN A 49 37.49 42.68 8.15
N TYR A 50 37.72 42.73 6.82
CA TYR A 50 36.80 42.25 5.78
C TYR A 50 37.47 41.33 4.75
N GLY A 51 38.74 40.97 4.93
CA GLY A 51 39.34 39.88 4.17
C GLY A 51 38.63 38.56 4.49
N PRO A 52 38.47 37.65 3.51
CA PRO A 52 37.88 36.34 3.77
C PRO A 52 38.62 35.72 4.95
N GLN A 53 37.87 35.30 5.98
CA GLN A 53 38.43 34.51 7.07
C GLN A 53 39.26 33.43 6.41
N ARG A 54 40.58 33.47 6.60
CA ARG A 54 41.45 32.42 6.09
C ARG A 54 41.05 31.19 6.88
N LEU A 55 40.17 30.37 6.31
CA LEU A 55 39.82 29.08 6.89
C LEU A 55 41.16 28.43 7.22
N THR A 56 41.42 28.22 8.50
CA THR A 56 42.53 27.37 8.90
C THR A 56 42.34 26.04 8.17
N VAL A 57 43.42 25.37 7.77
CA VAL A 57 43.34 24.14 6.96
C VAL A 57 42.35 23.14 7.57
N GLU A 58 42.29 23.06 8.91
CA GLU A 58 41.27 22.31 9.68
C GLU A 58 39.81 22.72 9.42
N GLN A 59 39.48 24.01 9.33
CA GLN A 59 38.10 24.47 9.11
C GLN A 59 37.63 24.15 7.70
N SER A 60 38.52 24.24 6.70
CA SER A 60 38.22 23.81 5.33
C SER A 60 38.01 22.30 5.25
N GLU A 61 38.84 21.51 5.94
CA GLU A 61 38.68 20.06 6.01
C GLU A 61 37.38 19.65 6.70
N GLN A 62 37.00 20.32 7.79
CA GLN A 62 35.71 20.12 8.47
C GLN A 62 34.53 20.44 7.56
N LEU A 63 34.54 21.59 6.88
CA LEU A 63 33.49 21.98 5.94
C LEU A 63 33.39 21.01 4.74
N HIS A 64 34.53 20.55 4.20
CA HIS A 64 34.54 19.55 3.14
C HIS A 64 33.93 18.22 3.62
N THR A 65 34.25 17.82 4.85
CA THR A 65 33.70 16.60 5.45
C THR A 65 32.19 16.73 5.65
N GLU A 66 31.70 17.83 6.23
CA GLU A 66 30.27 18.09 6.42
C GLU A 66 29.52 18.15 5.08
N LEU A 67 30.06 18.84 4.08
CA LEU A 67 29.47 18.92 2.74
C LEU A 67 29.42 17.54 2.08
N SER A 68 30.47 16.71 2.23
CA SER A 68 30.47 15.35 1.73
C SER A 68 29.42 14.47 2.42
N ALA A 69 29.27 14.59 3.74
CA ALA A 69 28.28 13.87 4.54
C ALA A 69 26.85 14.30 4.16
N ALA A 70 26.60 15.61 4.01
CA ALA A 70 25.31 16.15 3.58
C ALA A 70 24.94 15.71 2.15
N ASN A 71 25.92 15.64 1.24
CA ASN A 71 25.69 15.13 -0.12
C ASN A 71 25.34 13.64 -0.11
N LEU A 72 26.02 12.83 0.72
CA LEU A 72 25.69 11.41 0.90
C LEU A 72 24.29 11.23 1.48
N GLU A 73 23.92 12.01 2.50
CA GLU A 73 22.59 11.94 3.11
C GLU A 73 21.50 12.37 2.14
N ARG A 74 21.75 13.45 1.36
CA ARG A 74 20.83 13.88 0.29
C ARG A 74 20.61 12.78 -0.74
N GLN A 75 21.67 12.09 -1.15
CA GLN A 75 21.57 11.01 -2.12
C GLN A 75 20.80 9.81 -1.54
N ARG A 76 21.04 9.46 -0.26
CA ARG A 76 20.27 8.44 0.46
C ARG A 76 18.79 8.79 0.55
N LEU A 77 18.46 10.02 0.93
CA LEU A 77 17.07 10.49 1.03
C LEU A 77 16.37 10.51 -0.33
N GLN A 78 17.09 10.85 -1.41
CA GLN A 78 16.56 10.76 -2.77
C GLN A 78 16.22 9.31 -3.13
N THR A 79 17.09 8.35 -2.85
CA THR A 79 16.80 6.93 -3.09
C THR A 79 15.60 6.44 -2.27
N GLN A 80 15.49 6.83 -1.00
CA GLN A 80 14.34 6.48 -0.16
C GLN A 80 13.04 7.11 -0.67
N LEU A 81 13.09 8.35 -1.19
CA LEU A 81 11.94 9.00 -1.78
C LEU A 81 11.49 8.29 -3.06
N ASP A 82 12.43 7.93 -3.93
CA ASP A 82 12.14 7.21 -5.17
C ASP A 82 11.53 5.82 -4.87
N GLU A 83 12.06 5.12 -3.87
CA GLU A 83 11.49 3.85 -3.40
C GLU A 83 10.07 4.03 -2.84
N ALA A 84 9.86 5.03 -1.97
CA ALA A 84 8.54 5.31 -1.39
C ALA A 84 7.51 5.72 -2.45
N ILE A 85 7.92 6.49 -3.47
CA ILE A 85 7.08 6.83 -4.63
C ILE A 85 6.71 5.55 -5.39
N GLY A 86 7.70 4.69 -5.70
CA GLY A 86 7.46 3.42 -6.38
C GLY A 86 6.49 2.52 -5.61
N GLN A 87 6.67 2.37 -4.30
CA GLN A 87 5.76 1.60 -3.44
C GLN A 87 4.36 2.20 -3.41
N ARG A 88 4.24 3.54 -3.31
CA ARG A 88 2.94 4.22 -3.31
C ARG A 88 2.20 4.03 -4.64
N ASP A 89 2.89 4.16 -5.76
CA ASP A 89 2.28 4.00 -7.09
C ASP A 89 1.90 2.54 -7.36
N ALA A 90 2.71 1.57 -6.91
CA ALA A 90 2.36 0.15 -6.93
C ALA A 90 1.11 -0.15 -6.07
N ASN A 91 1.05 0.39 -4.85
CA ASN A 91 -0.11 0.22 -3.97
C ASN A 91 -1.37 0.87 -4.54
N LYS A 92 -1.22 2.07 -5.13
CA LYS A 92 -2.34 2.79 -5.75
C LYS A 92 -2.90 2.02 -6.94
N SER A 93 -2.04 1.54 -7.84
CA SER A 93 -2.47 0.74 -9.00
C SER A 93 -3.12 -0.58 -8.58
N THR A 94 -2.58 -1.26 -7.57
CA THR A 94 -3.19 -2.47 -6.99
C THR A 94 -4.57 -2.18 -6.40
N HIS A 95 -4.73 -1.07 -5.69
CA HIS A 95 -6.02 -0.67 -5.15
C HIS A 95 -7.04 -0.37 -6.26
N GLU A 96 -6.65 0.36 -7.31
CA GLU A 96 -7.51 0.63 -8.47
C GLU A 96 -7.94 -0.67 -9.17
N GLN A 97 -7.04 -1.64 -9.34
CA GLN A 97 -7.35 -2.97 -9.87
C GLN A 97 -8.36 -3.71 -8.98
N LEU A 98 -8.10 -3.79 -7.66
CA LEU A 98 -9.01 -4.43 -6.71
C LEU A 98 -10.40 -3.79 -6.71
N THR A 99 -10.49 -2.46 -6.80
CA THR A 99 -11.80 -1.78 -6.88
C THR A 99 -12.54 -2.12 -8.17
N THR A 100 -11.81 -2.24 -9.29
CA THR A 100 -12.39 -2.62 -10.58
C THR A 100 -12.86 -4.08 -10.56
N ASP A 101 -12.04 -4.99 -10.05
CA ASP A 101 -12.37 -6.41 -9.93
C ASP A 101 -13.57 -6.63 -9.01
N LEU A 102 -13.63 -5.90 -7.89
CA LEU A 102 -14.75 -5.95 -6.96
C LEU A 102 -16.04 -5.46 -7.63
N ALA A 103 -15.98 -4.36 -8.39
CA ALA A 103 -17.13 -3.87 -9.15
C ALA A 103 -17.60 -4.91 -10.19
N GLN A 104 -16.68 -5.51 -10.96
CA GLN A 104 -16.99 -6.55 -11.92
C GLN A 104 -17.60 -7.80 -11.26
N ALA A 105 -17.05 -8.25 -10.13
CA ALA A 105 -17.56 -9.38 -9.38
C ALA A 105 -18.99 -9.14 -8.89
N ARG A 106 -19.29 -7.93 -8.39
CA ARG A 106 -20.65 -7.53 -7.99
C ARG A 106 -21.61 -7.59 -9.18
N THR A 107 -21.25 -6.99 -10.31
CA THR A 107 -22.09 -7.05 -11.52
C THR A 107 -22.34 -8.50 -11.96
N ARG A 108 -21.32 -9.37 -11.94
CA ARG A 108 -21.49 -10.79 -12.26
C ARG A 108 -22.45 -11.49 -11.30
N ILE A 109 -22.36 -11.22 -10.00
CA ILE A 109 -23.30 -11.78 -9.01
C ILE A 109 -24.73 -11.31 -9.32
N ASP A 110 -24.93 -10.04 -9.62
CA ASP A 110 -26.25 -9.50 -9.96
C ASP A 110 -26.82 -10.15 -11.23
N THR A 111 -26.00 -10.30 -12.27
CA THR A 111 -26.40 -11.01 -13.50
C THR A 111 -26.74 -12.47 -13.23
N LEU A 112 -25.89 -13.20 -12.49
CA LEU A 112 -26.17 -14.60 -12.12
C LEU A 112 -27.45 -14.73 -11.28
N ASN A 113 -27.72 -13.78 -10.39
CA ASN A 113 -28.97 -13.75 -9.62
C ASN A 113 -30.19 -13.53 -10.53
N GLN A 114 -30.10 -12.63 -11.51
CA GLN A 114 -31.17 -12.39 -12.48
C GLN A 114 -31.41 -13.62 -13.37
N GLU A 115 -30.34 -14.24 -13.87
CA GLU A 115 -30.42 -15.49 -14.63
C GLU A 115 -31.05 -16.61 -13.80
N LEU A 116 -30.64 -16.74 -12.53
CA LEU A 116 -31.21 -17.71 -11.61
C LEU A 116 -32.71 -17.46 -11.40
N LEU A 117 -33.16 -16.20 -11.26
CA LEU A 117 -34.58 -15.87 -11.16
C LEU A 117 -35.34 -16.23 -12.45
N LEU A 118 -34.78 -15.90 -13.61
CA LEU A 118 -35.36 -16.23 -14.91
C LEU A 118 -35.53 -17.75 -15.08
N PHE A 119 -34.48 -18.53 -14.79
CA PHE A 119 -34.55 -19.99 -14.86
C PHE A 119 -35.58 -20.55 -13.90
N GLN A 120 -35.72 -19.96 -12.71
CA GLN A 120 -36.71 -20.38 -11.74
C GLN A 120 -38.14 -20.12 -12.21
N ASP A 121 -38.42 -18.93 -12.74
CA ASP A 121 -39.75 -18.56 -13.22
C ASP A 121 -40.17 -19.40 -14.45
N ALA A 122 -39.19 -19.95 -15.18
CA ALA A 122 -39.41 -20.90 -16.26
C ALA A 122 -39.56 -22.36 -15.80
N MET A 123 -39.38 -22.69 -14.50
CA MET A 123 -39.53 -24.07 -14.03
C MET A 123 -41.01 -24.46 -13.91
N PRO A 124 -41.38 -25.67 -14.37
CA PRO A 124 -42.73 -26.15 -14.21
C PRO A 124 -43.07 -26.44 -12.73
N PRO A 125 -44.35 -26.34 -12.33
CA PRO A 125 -44.80 -26.70 -10.99
C PRO A 125 -44.52 -28.19 -10.70
N ASP A 126 -44.35 -28.52 -9.42
CA ASP A 126 -44.13 -29.92 -9.02
C ASP A 126 -45.36 -30.76 -9.38
N PRO A 127 -45.21 -31.85 -10.16
CA PRO A 127 -46.34 -32.68 -10.59
C PRO A 127 -47.11 -33.34 -9.42
N ARG A 128 -46.55 -33.37 -8.21
CA ARG A 128 -47.22 -33.90 -7.01
C ARG A 128 -48.22 -32.93 -6.38
N GLY A 129 -48.33 -31.69 -6.86
CA GLY A 129 -49.38 -30.75 -6.45
C GLY A 129 -49.27 -30.35 -4.98
N GLY A 130 -48.26 -29.57 -4.64
CA GLY A 130 -48.07 -29.00 -3.30
C GLY A 130 -47.29 -27.69 -3.36
N ASP A 131 -47.47 -26.83 -2.35
CA ASP A 131 -46.78 -25.53 -2.26
C ASP A 131 -45.26 -25.70 -2.07
N ILE A 132 -44.84 -26.75 -1.36
CA ILE A 132 -43.44 -27.08 -1.12
C ILE A 132 -43.10 -28.38 -1.84
N GLY A 133 -42.02 -28.38 -2.62
CA GLY A 133 -41.56 -29.53 -3.40
C GLY A 133 -40.06 -29.73 -3.30
N VAL A 134 -39.64 -31.00 -3.23
CA VAL A 134 -38.21 -31.38 -3.35
C VAL A 134 -37.90 -31.42 -4.85
N ARG A 135 -37.17 -30.44 -5.38
CA ARG A 135 -36.97 -30.25 -6.82
C ARG A 135 -35.87 -31.13 -7.39
N SER A 136 -34.72 -31.14 -6.73
CA SER A 136 -33.60 -31.99 -7.11
C SER A 136 -32.90 -32.50 -5.85
N ALA A 137 -32.32 -33.69 -5.95
CA ALA A 137 -31.37 -34.16 -4.98
C ALA A 137 -30.34 -35.03 -5.68
N VAL A 138 -29.09 -34.90 -5.23
CA VAL A 138 -27.97 -35.69 -5.71
C VAL A 138 -27.29 -36.29 -4.51
N PHE A 139 -27.11 -37.61 -4.55
CA PHE A 139 -26.41 -38.37 -3.54
C PHE A 139 -25.25 -39.11 -4.20
N LYS A 140 -24.03 -38.86 -3.72
CA LYS A 140 -22.82 -39.53 -4.21
C LYS A 140 -22.15 -40.24 -3.07
N ARG A 141 -21.96 -41.54 -3.25
CA ARG A 141 -21.26 -42.40 -2.31
C ARG A 141 -19.76 -42.08 -2.33
N GLN A 142 -19.17 -41.97 -1.14
CA GLN A 142 -17.74 -41.81 -0.90
C GLN A 142 -17.29 -42.88 0.10
N PRO A 143 -15.99 -43.18 0.22
CA PRO A 143 -15.49 -44.13 1.23
C PRO A 143 -15.93 -43.70 2.65
N GLY A 144 -16.78 -44.52 3.29
CA GLY A 144 -17.32 -44.27 4.63
C GLY A 144 -18.28 -43.07 4.74
N GLN A 145 -18.67 -42.43 3.63
CA GLN A 145 -19.41 -41.17 3.64
C GLN A 145 -20.44 -41.09 2.50
N LEU A 146 -21.49 -40.30 2.70
CA LEU A 146 -22.48 -39.97 1.68
C LEU A 146 -22.55 -38.45 1.53
N SER A 147 -22.05 -37.95 0.40
CA SER A 147 -22.25 -36.55 0.05
C SER A 147 -23.65 -36.35 -0.52
N TYR A 148 -24.33 -35.30 -0.08
CA TYR A 148 -25.67 -34.97 -0.52
C TYR A 148 -25.77 -33.49 -0.90
N GLN A 149 -26.64 -33.22 -1.87
CA GLN A 149 -27.10 -31.90 -2.23
C GLN A 149 -28.60 -31.98 -2.51
N VAL A 150 -29.41 -31.18 -1.83
CA VAL A 150 -30.86 -31.22 -1.91
C VAL A 150 -31.39 -29.81 -2.13
N LEU A 151 -32.18 -29.63 -3.18
CA LEU A 151 -32.88 -28.40 -3.51
C LEU A 151 -34.37 -28.55 -3.18
N ILE A 152 -34.85 -27.73 -2.26
CA ILE A 152 -36.26 -27.62 -1.89
C ILE A 152 -36.75 -26.26 -2.34
N MET A 153 -37.93 -26.20 -2.94
CA MET A 153 -38.51 -24.96 -3.40
C MET A 153 -39.96 -24.83 -2.96
N ARG A 154 -40.37 -23.58 -2.80
CA ARG A 154 -41.73 -23.19 -2.52
C ARG A 154 -42.30 -22.44 -3.71
N GLU A 155 -43.46 -22.84 -4.17
CA GLU A 155 -44.17 -22.25 -5.31
C GLU A 155 -44.74 -20.88 -4.91
N ASN A 156 -45.58 -20.83 -3.87
CA ASN A 156 -46.14 -19.60 -3.33
C ASN A 156 -45.27 -19.01 -2.21
N HIS A 157 -44.47 -18.02 -2.57
CA HIS A 157 -43.53 -17.33 -1.69
C HIS A 157 -44.02 -15.94 -1.24
N ALA A 158 -45.31 -15.63 -1.43
CA ALA A 158 -45.91 -14.34 -1.03
C ALA A 158 -46.15 -14.21 0.50
N GLY A 159 -45.93 -15.28 1.27
CA GLY A 159 -46.15 -15.34 2.71
C GLY A 159 -44.86 -15.40 3.54
N PRO A 160 -44.97 -15.52 4.88
CA PRO A 160 -43.82 -15.69 5.76
C PRO A 160 -43.04 -16.96 5.40
N ALA A 161 -41.73 -16.95 5.69
CA ALA A 161 -40.85 -18.09 5.44
C ALA A 161 -41.36 -19.34 6.18
N PHE A 162 -41.32 -20.48 5.48
CA PHE A 162 -41.66 -21.77 6.05
C PHE A 162 -40.52 -22.24 6.94
N LYS A 163 -40.83 -22.51 8.21
CA LYS A 163 -39.88 -23.09 9.17
C LYS A 163 -40.27 -24.52 9.49
N GLY A 164 -39.34 -25.43 9.27
CA GLY A 164 -39.56 -26.86 9.46
C GLY A 164 -38.24 -27.62 9.49
N ASN A 165 -38.31 -28.93 9.25
CA ASN A 165 -37.14 -29.78 9.21
C ASN A 165 -37.17 -30.71 7.98
N VAL A 166 -36.00 -31.04 7.47
CA VAL A 166 -35.79 -32.06 6.45
C VAL A 166 -35.28 -33.31 7.13
N THR A 167 -35.98 -34.42 6.96
CA THR A 167 -35.52 -35.74 7.41
C THR A 167 -35.08 -36.57 6.21
N LEU A 168 -33.93 -37.22 6.35
CA LEU A 168 -33.39 -38.14 5.37
C LEU A 168 -33.52 -39.55 5.92
N ALA A 169 -34.05 -40.47 5.11
CA ALA A 169 -34.03 -41.90 5.44
C ALA A 169 -33.25 -42.62 4.33
N ILE A 170 -32.05 -43.09 4.67
CA ILE A 170 -31.10 -43.70 3.75
C ILE A 170 -31.26 -45.20 3.87
N GLU A 171 -31.78 -45.82 2.83
CA GLU A 171 -31.93 -47.26 2.74
C GLU A 171 -30.72 -47.86 2.01
N GLY A 172 -30.21 -48.95 2.54
CA GLY A 172 -29.03 -49.61 2.00
C GLY A 172 -28.89 -51.04 2.48
N SER A 173 -27.72 -51.61 2.20
CA SER A 173 -27.35 -52.97 2.61
C SER A 173 -25.98 -52.98 3.26
N TYR A 174 -25.83 -53.76 4.31
CA TYR A 174 -24.55 -54.03 4.96
C TYR A 174 -23.77 -55.12 4.21
N ALA A 175 -22.46 -55.20 4.45
CA ALA A 175 -21.59 -56.26 3.91
C ALA A 175 -22.06 -57.69 4.24
N ASN A 176 -22.80 -57.86 5.35
CA ASN A 176 -23.42 -59.14 5.75
C ASN A 176 -24.73 -59.48 5.01
N GLY A 177 -25.12 -58.69 3.99
CA GLY A 177 -26.34 -58.89 3.20
C GLY A 177 -27.64 -58.40 3.86
N ARG A 178 -27.61 -57.93 5.12
CA ARG A 178 -28.78 -57.38 5.79
C ARG A 178 -29.12 -56.01 5.23
N ARG A 179 -30.40 -55.73 5.00
CA ARG A 179 -30.88 -54.38 4.68
C ARG A 179 -30.99 -53.56 5.96
N GLY A 180 -30.69 -52.28 5.85
CA GLY A 180 -30.81 -51.32 6.94
C GLY A 180 -31.25 -49.97 6.46
N THR A 181 -31.84 -49.20 7.37
CA THR A 181 -32.21 -47.81 7.16
C THR A 181 -31.45 -46.97 8.18
N LEU A 182 -30.70 -45.98 7.69
CA LEU A 182 -30.05 -44.97 8.48
C LEU A 182 -30.89 -43.69 8.43
N THR A 183 -31.24 -43.15 9.58
CA THR A 183 -31.96 -41.88 9.69
C THR A 183 -31.05 -40.90 10.42
N PRO A 184 -30.35 -39.99 9.70
CA PRO A 184 -29.56 -38.93 10.31
C PRO A 184 -30.45 -37.93 11.06
N ASP A 185 -29.82 -37.08 11.85
CA ASP A 185 -30.51 -36.00 12.55
C ASP A 185 -31.25 -35.08 11.57
N PRO A 186 -32.47 -34.64 11.91
CA PRO A 186 -33.23 -33.72 11.07
C PRO A 186 -32.47 -32.42 10.83
N LEU A 187 -32.51 -31.92 9.60
CA LEU A 187 -31.87 -30.67 9.22
C LEU A 187 -32.88 -29.54 9.32
N ALA A 188 -32.56 -28.50 10.09
CA ALA A 188 -33.40 -27.32 10.19
C ALA A 188 -33.56 -26.65 8.80
N LEU A 189 -34.79 -26.33 8.45
CA LEU A 189 -35.16 -25.74 7.18
C LEU A 189 -35.82 -24.38 7.42
N ASP A 190 -35.17 -23.33 6.94
CA ASP A 190 -35.79 -22.01 6.73
C ASP A 190 -35.95 -21.81 5.22
N LEU A 191 -37.20 -21.81 4.76
CA LEU A 191 -37.58 -21.83 3.36
C LEU A 191 -38.44 -20.62 3.02
N GLN A 192 -37.79 -19.57 2.52
CA GLN A 192 -38.49 -18.39 1.99
C GLN A 192 -38.96 -18.62 0.54
N ARG A 193 -38.03 -18.95 -0.37
CA ARG A 193 -38.33 -19.29 -1.78
C ARG A 193 -37.71 -20.63 -2.16
N TYR A 194 -36.43 -20.82 -1.84
CA TYR A 194 -35.71 -22.07 -2.00
C TYR A 194 -34.72 -22.28 -0.86
N ASN A 195 -34.29 -23.53 -0.67
CA ASN A 195 -33.19 -23.89 0.20
C ASN A 195 -32.34 -24.93 -0.51
N ASN A 196 -31.04 -24.68 -0.60
CA ASN A 196 -30.06 -25.64 -1.12
C ASN A 196 -29.21 -26.12 0.06
N THR A 197 -29.51 -27.32 0.55
CA THR A 197 -28.74 -27.93 1.63
C THR A 197 -27.75 -28.92 1.04
N GLN A 198 -26.48 -28.76 1.39
CA GLN A 198 -25.41 -29.69 1.01
C GLN A 198 -24.58 -30.08 2.22
N GLY A 199 -24.04 -31.29 2.19
CA GLY A 199 -23.18 -31.76 3.26
C GLY A 199 -22.72 -33.18 3.03
N VAL A 200 -22.11 -33.73 4.08
CA VAL A 200 -21.59 -35.09 4.06
C VAL A 200 -22.06 -35.82 5.31
N LEU A 201 -22.58 -37.03 5.11
CA LEU A 201 -23.08 -37.88 6.18
C LEU A 201 -22.11 -39.03 6.39
N PRO A 202 -21.61 -39.27 7.61
CA PRO A 202 -20.84 -40.46 7.90
C PRO A 202 -21.75 -41.69 7.73
N LEU A 203 -21.21 -42.74 7.11
CA LEU A 203 -21.89 -44.02 6.96
C LEU A 203 -21.23 -45.06 7.87
N PRO A 204 -22.02 -45.96 8.49
CA PRO A 204 -21.46 -47.09 9.23
C PRO A 204 -20.59 -47.99 8.35
N ASP A 205 -19.61 -48.65 8.95
CA ASP A 205 -18.70 -49.54 8.25
C ASP A 205 -19.46 -50.65 7.51
N GLY A 206 -19.10 -50.85 6.23
CA GLY A 206 -19.72 -51.84 5.36
C GLY A 206 -21.16 -51.52 4.93
N PHE A 207 -21.71 -50.34 5.23
CA PHE A 207 -23.03 -49.92 4.76
C PHE A 207 -22.96 -49.31 3.35
N THR A 208 -23.66 -49.92 2.40
CA THR A 208 -23.79 -49.44 1.02
C THR A 208 -25.17 -48.80 0.83
N PRO A 209 -25.27 -47.47 0.70
CA PRO A 209 -26.53 -46.78 0.51
C PRO A 209 -27.05 -47.00 -0.92
N ARG A 210 -28.37 -47.18 -1.07
CA ARG A 210 -29.03 -47.47 -2.34
C ARG A 210 -30.07 -46.42 -2.70
N SER A 211 -30.89 -46.02 -1.75
CA SER A 211 -31.94 -45.02 -1.93
C SER A 211 -31.98 -44.08 -0.74
N VAL A 212 -32.38 -42.84 -0.98
CA VAL A 212 -32.63 -41.85 0.06
C VAL A 212 -34.03 -41.30 -0.11
N THR A 213 -34.83 -41.42 0.94
CA THR A 213 -36.13 -40.78 1.04
C THR A 213 -35.97 -39.46 1.77
N ILE A 214 -36.36 -38.37 1.11
CA ILE A 214 -36.37 -37.02 1.66
C ILE A 214 -37.80 -36.69 2.05
N ARG A 215 -38.00 -36.21 3.28
CA ARG A 215 -39.29 -35.67 3.73
C ARG A 215 -39.11 -34.28 4.30
N VAL A 216 -40.04 -33.39 3.99
CA VAL A 216 -40.11 -32.03 4.54
C VAL A 216 -41.29 -31.97 5.49
N LEU A 217 -41.00 -31.64 6.75
CA LEU A 217 -41.93 -31.63 7.87
C LEU A 217 -42.00 -30.21 8.44
N ASP A 218 -43.17 -29.76 8.89
CA ASP A 218 -43.29 -28.51 9.65
C ASP A 218 -43.04 -28.70 11.15
N GLY A 219 -43.15 -27.62 11.93
CA GLY A 219 -43.00 -27.67 13.39
C GLY A 219 -44.01 -28.58 14.11
N GLN A 220 -45.13 -28.93 13.46
CA GLN A 220 -46.11 -29.89 13.97
C GLN A 220 -45.89 -31.31 13.43
N GLN A 221 -44.76 -31.59 12.79
CA GLN A 221 -44.43 -32.88 12.16
C GLN A 221 -45.38 -33.26 11.01
N LYS A 222 -46.12 -32.31 10.44
CA LYS A 222 -46.94 -32.56 9.25
C LYS A 222 -46.05 -32.57 8.01
N GLN A 223 -46.20 -33.59 7.18
CA GLN A 223 -45.44 -33.73 5.94
C GLN A 223 -46.03 -32.84 4.84
N HIS A 224 -45.17 -32.01 4.25
CA HIS A 224 -45.51 -31.13 3.12
C HIS A 224 -44.94 -31.64 1.80
N ALA A 225 -43.79 -32.31 1.83
CA ALA A 225 -43.17 -32.88 0.63
C ALA A 225 -42.47 -34.22 0.95
N MET A 226 -42.44 -35.11 -0.05
CA MET A 226 -41.67 -36.35 0.01
C MET A 226 -41.12 -36.69 -1.37
N ARG A 227 -39.85 -37.13 -1.45
CA ARG A 227 -39.27 -37.63 -2.70
C ARG A 227 -38.17 -38.66 -2.44
N ILE A 228 -38.07 -39.65 -3.32
CA ILE A 228 -37.09 -40.73 -3.23
C ILE A 228 -36.08 -40.57 -4.37
N TYR A 229 -34.80 -40.67 -4.05
CA TYR A 229 -33.70 -40.62 -5.00
C TYR A 229 -32.79 -41.83 -4.82
N TYR A 230 -32.24 -42.32 -5.93
CA TYR A 230 -31.24 -43.38 -5.90
C TYR A 230 -29.84 -42.79 -5.70
N VAL A 231 -29.02 -43.46 -4.89
CA VAL A 231 -27.64 -43.06 -4.69
C VAL A 231 -26.81 -43.49 -5.89
N ARG A 232 -26.03 -42.54 -6.42
CA ARG A 232 -25.09 -42.83 -7.50
C ARG A 232 -23.77 -43.30 -6.91
N GLY A 233 -23.29 -44.41 -7.45
CA GLY A 233 -22.12 -45.14 -6.98
C GLY A 233 -20.80 -44.58 -7.46
#